data_AF-A0A316RYY7-F1
#
_entry.id   AF-A0A316RYY7-F1
#
_cell.length_a   1.000
_cell.length_b   1.000
_cell.length_c   1.000
_cell.angle_alpha   90.00
_cell.angle_beta   90.00
_cell.angle_gamma   90.00
#
_symmetry.space_group_name_H-M   'P 1'
#
loop_
_entity.id
_entity.type
_entity.pdbx_description
1 polymer ?
#
loop_
_entity_poly.entity_id
_entity_poly.type
_entity_poly.pdbx_seq_one_letter_code
_entity_poly.pdbx_strand_id
1 'polypeptide(L)'
;NLSLFERALKERKIAHKLIRPFTPRHNGKVERSHRKDNEYFYATHKFYSFEDFKTQLAVHLRNYNNFPMRPLNWISPKATLFNFLHFGVTYH
;
A
#
# COMPACT_ATOMS: atom_id res chain seq x y z
N ASN A 1 -23.45 15.34 10.44
CA ASN A 1 -22.25 16.06 9.97
C ASN A 1 -21.22 15.05 9.47
N LEU A 2 -20.66 15.28 8.29
CA LEU A 2 -19.54 14.48 7.78
C LEU A 2 -18.23 14.98 8.41
N SER A 3 -17.32 14.07 8.77
CA SER A 3 -15.95 14.39 9.15
C SER A 3 -15.18 15.03 7.98
N LEU A 4 -14.04 15.67 8.27
CA LEU A 4 -13.17 16.24 7.23
C LEU A 4 -12.72 15.18 6.21
N PHE A 5 -12.46 13.96 6.67
CA PHE A 5 -12.10 12.83 5.81
C PHE A 5 -13.25 12.43 4.89
N GLU A 6 -14.46 12.24 5.43
CA GLU A 6 -15.63 11.85 4.63
C GLU A 6 -16.04 12.93 3.62
N ARG A 7 -15.88 14.21 3.97
CA ARG A 7 -16.04 15.32 3.03
C ARG A 7 -15.07 15.21 1.86
N ALA A 8 -13.78 15.00 2.15
CA ALA A 8 -12.75 14.88 1.12
C ALA A 8 -12.97 13.68 0.18
N LEU A 9 -13.51 12.56 0.69
CA LEU A 9 -13.91 11.40 -0.11
C LEU A 9 -15.11 11.74 -1.01
N LYS A 10 -16.12 12.43 -0.47
CA LYS A 10 -17.31 12.85 -1.24
C LYS A 10 -16.93 13.79 -2.39
N GLU A 11 -16.07 14.78 -2.13
CA GLU A 11 -15.57 15.73 -3.14
C GLU A 11 -14.81 15.00 -4.27
N ARG A 12 -14.08 13.92 -3.94
CA ARG A 12 -13.32 13.09 -4.90
C ARG A 12 -14.12 11.95 -5.51
N LYS A 13 -15.41 11.82 -5.19
CA LYS A 13 -16.29 10.73 -5.64
C LYS A 13 -15.74 9.33 -5.28
N ILE A 14 -15.08 9.21 -4.13
CA ILE A 14 -14.54 7.94 -3.62
C ILE A 14 -15.54 7.34 -2.63
N ALA A 15 -15.98 6.11 -2.88
CA ALA A 15 -16.85 5.38 -1.97
C ALA A 15 -16.07 4.82 -0.77
N HIS A 16 -16.44 5.22 0.45
CA HIS A 16 -15.85 4.70 1.68
C HIS A 16 -16.48 3.35 2.05
N LYS A 17 -15.76 2.24 1.81
CA LYS A 17 -16.19 0.91 2.22
C LYS A 17 -15.70 0.61 3.64
N LEU A 18 -16.60 0.72 4.62
CA LEU A 18 -16.31 0.38 6.01
C LEU A 18 -16.25 -1.13 6.21
N ILE A 19 -15.30 -1.56 7.04
CA ILE A 19 -15.18 -2.94 7.52
C ILE A 19 -15.89 -3.01 8.88
N ARG A 20 -16.55 -4.13 9.18
CA ARG A 20 -17.19 -4.35 10.48
C ARG A 20 -16.14 -4.26 11.61
N PRO A 21 -16.41 -3.56 12.73
CA PRO A 21 -15.52 -3.59 13.88
C PRO A 21 -15.19 -5.01 14.33
N PHE A 22 -14.00 -5.22 14.89
CA PHE A 22 -13.53 -6.51 15.40
C PHE A 22 -13.42 -7.65 14.35
N THR A 23 -13.18 -7.30 13.08
CA THR A 23 -12.94 -8.27 12.00
C THR A 23 -11.54 -8.15 11.39
N PRO A 24 -10.47 -8.42 12.18
CA PRO A 24 -9.08 -8.19 11.76
C PRO A 24 -8.67 -8.98 10.51
N ARG A 25 -9.36 -10.09 10.22
CA ARG A 25 -9.14 -10.91 9.02
C ARG A 25 -9.31 -10.12 7.72
N HIS A 26 -10.17 -9.11 7.71
CA HIS A 26 -10.36 -8.26 6.52
C HIS A 26 -9.21 -7.28 6.30
N ASN A 27 -8.39 -7.00 7.32
CA ASN A 27 -7.24 -6.09 7.21
C ASN A 27 -5.92 -6.80 6.88
N GLY A 28 -5.92 -8.12 6.68
CA GLY A 28 -4.68 -8.91 6.58
C GLY A 28 -3.72 -8.47 5.46
N LYS A 29 -4.21 -7.85 4.37
CA LYS A 29 -3.33 -7.29 3.32
C LYS A 29 -2.56 -6.07 3.82
N VAL A 30 -3.23 -5.19 4.56
CA VAL A 30 -2.64 -3.98 5.15
C VAL A 30 -1.64 -4.37 6.24
N GLU A 31 -2.03 -5.26 7.15
CA GLU A 31 -1.14 -5.74 8.22
C GLU A 31 0.13 -6.41 7.66
N ARG A 32 0.00 -7.22 6.60
CA ARG A 32 1.17 -7.81 5.94
C ARG A 32 2.08 -6.76 5.29
N SER A 33 1.51 -5.70 4.71
CA SER A 33 2.30 -4.59 4.15
C SER A 33 3.09 -3.89 5.26
N HIS A 34 2.42 -3.54 6.36
CA HIS A 34 3.07 -2.87 7.50
C HIS A 34 4.17 -3.73 8.12
N ARG A 35 3.92 -5.02 8.31
CA ARG A 35 4.95 -5.93 8.81
C ARG A 35 6.17 -5.97 7.88
N LYS A 36 5.96 -6.01 6.57
CA LYS A 36 7.03 -6.06 5.58
C LYS A 36 7.83 -4.75 5.50
N ASP A 37 7.16 -3.60 5.59
CA ASP A 37 7.82 -2.30 5.68
C ASP A 37 8.60 -2.18 7.01
N ASN A 38 8.07 -2.71 8.11
CA ASN A 38 8.80 -2.76 9.37
C ASN A 38 10.08 -3.60 9.26
N GLU A 39 9.97 -4.82 8.73
CA GLU A 39 11.10 -5.75 8.56
C GLU A 39 12.19 -5.19 7.64
N TYR A 40 11.84 -4.53 6.53
CA TYR A 40 12.82 -4.14 5.51
C TYR A 40 13.23 -2.67 5.54
N PHE A 41 12.43 -1.79 6.15
CA PHE A 41 12.67 -0.36 6.13
C PHE A 41 12.82 0.19 7.55
N TYR A 42 11.75 0.14 8.36
CA TYR A 42 11.76 0.85 9.65
C TYR A 42 12.73 0.25 10.68
N ALA A 43 12.89 -1.08 10.73
CA ALA A 43 13.78 -1.72 11.69
C ALA A 43 15.27 -1.66 11.30
N THR A 44 15.57 -1.39 10.03
CA THR A 44 16.93 -1.48 9.46
C THR A 44 17.56 -0.11 9.20
N HIS A 45 16.76 0.94 9.03
CA HIS A 45 17.24 2.27 8.67
C HIS A 45 17.25 3.22 9.88
N LYS A 46 18.16 4.20 9.82
CA LYS A 46 18.14 5.37 10.71
C LYS A 46 17.74 6.58 9.89
N PHE A 47 16.96 7.47 10.49
CA PHE A 47 16.52 8.71 9.87
C PHE A 47 17.02 9.89 10.70
N TYR A 48 17.72 10.80 10.04
CA TYR A 48 18.34 11.96 10.70
C TYR A 48 17.47 13.21 10.60
N SER A 49 16.47 13.19 9.72
CA SER A 49 15.43 14.22 9.60
C SER A 49 14.19 13.65 8.91
N PHE A 50 13.09 14.41 8.91
CA PHE A 50 11.90 14.03 8.15
C PHE A 50 12.12 14.05 6.62
N GLU A 51 12.98 14.95 6.12
CA GLU A 51 13.33 14.98 4.69
C GLU A 51 14.19 13.77 4.28
N ASP A 52 15.13 13.40 5.12
CA ASP A 52 15.92 12.18 4.97
C ASP A 52 15.01 10.94 4.96
N PHE A 53 14.10 10.84 5.93
CA PHE A 53 13.07 9.80 5.95
C PHE A 53 12.28 9.72 4.64
N LYS A 54 11.75 10.83 4.14
CA LYS A 54 10.98 10.86 2.89
C LYS A 54 11.82 10.40 1.69
N THR A 55 13.09 10.80 1.63
CA THR A 55 14.01 10.43 0.56
C THR A 55 14.30 8.94 0.58
N GLN A 56 14.61 8.38 1.75
CA GLN A 56 14.83 6.94 1.92
C GLN A 56 13.56 6.14 1.63
N LEU A 57 12.39 6.62 2.09
CA LEU A 57 11.10 5.97 1.85
C LEU A 57 10.76 5.92 0.35
N ALA A 58 11.04 6.99 -0.40
CA ALA A 58 10.81 7.01 -1.85
C ALA A 58 11.63 5.92 -2.57
N VAL A 59 12.88 5.70 -2.17
CA VAL A 59 13.73 4.63 -2.70
C VAL A 59 13.17 3.25 -2.34
N HIS A 60 12.80 3.04 -1.06
CA HIS A 60 12.19 1.79 -0.60
C HIS A 60 10.91 1.45 -1.38
N LEU A 61 9.97 2.40 -1.49
CA LEU A 61 8.72 2.21 -2.22
C LEU A 61 8.96 1.94 -3.71
N ARG A 62 9.94 2.59 -4.34
CA ARG A 62 10.30 2.32 -5.73
C ARG A 62 10.82 0.89 -5.87
N ASN A 63 11.70 0.43 -4.99
CA ASN A 63 12.26 -0.92 -5.06
C ASN A 63 11.16 -1.97 -4.83
N TYR A 64 10.35 -1.79 -3.78
CA TYR A 64 9.25 -2.71 -3.46
C TYR A 64 8.24 -2.85 -4.60
N ASN A 65 7.85 -1.73 -5.23
CA ASN A 65 6.84 -1.73 -6.28
C ASN A 65 7.35 -2.29 -7.63
N ASN A 66 8.66 -2.37 -7.83
CA ASN A 66 9.25 -2.88 -9.07
C ASN A 66 9.83 -4.30 -8.94
N PHE A 67 9.87 -4.88 -7.73
CA PHE A 67 10.36 -6.23 -7.52
C PHE A 67 9.27 -7.30 -7.79
N PRO A 68 9.55 -8.33 -8.62
CA PRO A 68 8.61 -9.43 -8.86
C PRO A 68 8.43 -10.29 -7.60
N MET A 69 7.20 -10.68 -7.28
CA MET A 69 6.93 -11.49 -6.09
C MET A 69 6.01 -12.67 -6.36
N ARG A 70 6.30 -13.80 -5.71
CA ARG A 70 5.56 -15.05 -5.87
C ARG A 70 4.03 -14.90 -5.73
N PRO A 71 3.48 -14.14 -4.75
CA PRO A 71 2.02 -13.97 -4.62
C PRO A 71 1.35 -13.23 -5.78
N LEU A 72 2.12 -12.59 -6.67
CA LEU A 72 1.63 -11.88 -7.85
C LEU A 72 2.08 -12.60 -9.13
N ASN A 73 2.20 -13.93 -9.09
CA ASN A 73 2.68 -14.75 -10.19
C ASN A 73 4.05 -14.28 -10.75
N TRP A 74 4.96 -13.90 -9.85
CA TRP A 74 6.28 -13.35 -10.19
C TRP A 74 6.26 -12.06 -11.02
N ILE A 75 5.19 -11.28 -10.91
CA ILE A 75 5.07 -9.94 -11.49
C ILE A 75 5.22 -8.90 -10.36
N SER A 76 5.73 -7.71 -10.71
CA SER A 76 5.87 -6.63 -9.73
C SER A 76 4.50 -6.00 -9.38
N PRO A 77 4.34 -5.38 -8.20
CA PRO A 77 3.12 -4.66 -7.84
C PRO A 77 2.74 -3.60 -8.87
N LYS A 78 3.72 -2.87 -9.42
CA LYS A 78 3.51 -1.86 -10.45
C LYS A 78 2.95 -2.47 -11.74
N ALA A 79 3.54 -3.56 -12.22
CA ALA A 79 3.06 -4.25 -13.41
C ALA A 79 1.69 -4.91 -13.18
N THR A 80 1.44 -5.43 -11.98
CA THR A 80 0.13 -5.96 -11.60
C THR A 80 -0.96 -4.88 -11.69
N LEU A 81 -0.69 -3.70 -11.14
CA LEU A 81 -1.62 -2.56 -11.24
C LEU A 81 -1.84 -2.15 -12.70
N PHE A 82 -0.77 -2.07 -13.49
CA PHE A 82 -0.87 -1.76 -14.91
C PHE A 82 -1.77 -2.77 -15.64
N ASN A 83 -1.54 -4.07 -15.42
CA ASN A 83 -2.31 -5.13 -16.08
C ASN A 83 -3.78 -5.13 -15.66
N PHE A 84 -4.06 -4.85 -14.39
CA PHE A 84 -5.43 -4.69 -13.92
C PHE A 84 -6.14 -3.51 -14.63
N LEU A 85 -5.48 -2.35 -14.72
CA LEU A 85 -6.09 -1.15 -15.31
C LEU A 85 -6.28 -1.22 -16.83
N HIS A 86 -5.38 -1.90 -17.55
CA HIS A 86 -5.42 -1.95 -19.02
C HIS A 86 -6.12 -3.20 -19.56
N PHE A 87 -6.02 -4.32 -18.84
CA PHE A 87 -6.47 -5.63 -19.34
C PHE A 87 -7.47 -6.32 -18.41
N GLY A 88 -7.78 -5.76 -17.24
CA GLY A 88 -8.70 -6.37 -16.27
C GLY A 88 -8.18 -7.65 -15.61
N VAL A 89 -6.88 -7.96 -15.75
CA VAL A 89 -6.31 -9.21 -15.26
C VAL A 89 -6.09 -9.15 -13.74
N THR A 90 -6.50 -10.20 -13.03
CA THR A 90 -6.20 -10.42 -11.62
C THR A 90 -5.34 -11.68 -11.45
N TYR A 91 -4.37 -11.62 -10.54
CA TYR A 91 -3.52 -12.76 -10.19
C TYR A 91 -4.08 -13.41 -8.91
N HIS A 92 -4.21 -14.74 -8.93
CA HIS A 92 -4.74 -15.55 -7.83
C HIS A 92 -3.62 -16.41 -7.20
#